data_AF-A0A929E494-F1
#
_entry.id   AF-A0A929E494-F1
#
_cell.length_a   1.000
_cell.length_b   1.000
_cell.length_c   1.000
_cell.angle_alpha   90.00
_cell.angle_beta   90.00
_cell.angle_gamma   90.00
#
_symmetry.space_group_name_H-M   'P 1'
#
loop_
_entity.id
_entity.type
_entity.pdbx_description
1 polymer ?
#
loop_
_entity_poly.entity_id
_entity_poly.type
_entity_poly.pdbx_seq_one_letter_code
_entity_poly.pdbx_strand_id
1 'polypeptide(L)' 'MVVDAARAFRPKVPYPYHFGDTDTSKLTDLPKDCTDIEVRIRDMQ' A
#
# COMPACT_ATOMS: atom_id res chain seq x y z
N MET A 1 -6.17 -5.96 -7.67
CA MET A 1 -6.22 -6.37 -6.23
C MET A 1 -5.34 -5.41 -5.42
N VAL A 2 -5.87 -4.72 -4.40
CA VAL A 2 -5.28 -3.65 -3.53
C VAL A 2 -4.41 -2.56 -4.21
N VAL A 3 -3.34 -2.93 -4.92
CA VAL A 3 -2.48 -2.02 -5.69
C VAL A 3 -3.29 -1.19 -6.69
N ASP A 4 -4.18 -1.84 -7.44
CA ASP A 4 -5.06 -1.15 -8.41
C ASP A 4 -6.03 -0.19 -7.73
N ALA A 5 -6.51 -0.55 -6.53
CA ALA A 5 -7.38 0.32 -5.74
C ALA A 5 -6.62 1.54 -5.24
N ALA A 6 -5.39 1.37 -4.73
CA ALA A 6 -4.55 2.49 -4.34
C ALA A 6 -4.24 3.42 -5.53
N ARG A 7 -4.02 2.88 -6.74
CA ARG A 7 -3.85 3.69 -7.97
C ARG A 7 -5.10 4.46 -8.36
N ALA A 8 -6.28 3.84 -8.22
CA ALA A 8 -7.55 4.47 -8.58
C ALA A 8 -7.96 5.56 -7.58
N PHE A 9 -7.83 5.29 -6.28
CA PHE A 9 -8.27 6.20 -5.22
C PHE A 9 -7.22 7.23 -4.82
N ARG A 10 -5.94 7.02 -5.16
CA ARG A 10 -4.80 7.91 -4.85
C ARG A 10 -4.79 8.42 -3.39
N PRO A 11 -4.82 7.51 -2.39
CA PRO A 11 -4.69 7.91 -1.00
C PRO A 11 -3.28 8.45 -0.75
N LYS A 12 -3.15 9.56 0.01
CA LYS A 12 -1.83 10.12 0.35
C LYS A 12 -0.94 9.13 1.12
N VAL A 13 -1.51 8.38 2.07
CA VAL A 13 -0.77 7.44 2.91
C VAL A 13 -1.63 6.19 3.17
N PRO A 14 -1.59 5.15 2.33
CA PRO A 14 -2.25 3.89 2.62
C PRO A 14 -1.52 3.15 3.74
N TYR A 15 -2.31 2.62 4.68
CA TYR A 15 -1.81 1.95 5.87
C TYR A 15 -2.33 0.51 5.91
N PRO A 16 -1.50 -0.48 5.54
CA PRO A 16 -1.91 -1.89 5.56
C PRO A 16 -2.18 -2.35 7.00
N TYR A 17 -3.35 -2.92 7.23
CA TYR A 17 -3.78 -3.46 8.52
C TYR A 17 -4.61 -4.73 8.29
N HIS A 18 -4.65 -5.64 9.27
CA HIS A 18 -5.28 -6.95 9.15
C HIS A 18 -4.88 -7.72 7.88
N PHE A 19 -3.59 -7.67 7.53
CA PHE A 19 -3.09 -8.33 6.33
C PHE A 19 -2.83 -9.82 6.52
N GLY A 20 -2.82 -10.33 7.77
CA GLY A 20 -2.58 -11.75 8.07
C GLY A 20 -1.26 -12.22 7.45
N ASP A 21 -1.33 -13.25 6.60
CA ASP A 21 -0.17 -13.79 5.87
C ASP A 21 0.02 -13.13 4.48
N THR A 22 -0.73 -12.05 4.19
CA THR A 22 -0.62 -11.36 2.90
C THR A 22 0.73 -10.68 2.78
N ASP A 23 1.45 -10.99 1.71
CA ASP A 23 2.72 -10.36 1.36
C ASP A 23 2.51 -8.88 0.97
N THR A 24 2.75 -7.99 1.93
CA THR A 24 2.64 -6.53 1.79
C THR A 24 3.82 -5.91 1.06
N SER A 25 4.89 -6.67 0.77
CA SER A 25 6.09 -6.15 0.08
C SER A 25 5.74 -5.56 -1.30
N LYS A 26 4.74 -6.13 -1.98
CA LYS A 26 4.23 -5.67 -3.28
C LYS A 26 3.65 -4.25 -3.25
N LEU A 27 3.27 -3.73 -2.08
CA LEU A 27 2.80 -2.36 -1.92
C LEU A 27 3.96 -1.35 -1.90
N THR A 28 5.19 -1.79 -1.62
CA THR A 28 6.36 -0.89 -1.64
C THR A 28 6.78 -0.46 -3.04
N ASP A 29 6.30 -1.14 -4.07
CA ASP A 29 6.53 -0.76 -5.47
C ASP A 29 5.58 0.35 -5.96
N LEU A 30 4.50 0.60 -5.24
CA LEU A 30 3.45 1.55 -5.62
C LEU A 30 3.92 3.01 -5.75
N PRO A 31 4.82 3.52 -4.88
CA PRO A 31 5.38 4.86 -5.00
C PRO A 31 6.22 5.09 -6.27
N LYS A 32 6.70 4.02 -6.92
CA LYS A 32 7.50 4.14 -8.17
C LYS A 32 6.66 4.69 -9.32
N ASP A 33 5.39 4.29 -9.39
CA ASP A 33 4.46 4.68 -10.45
C ASP A 33 3.50 5.79 -10.01
N CYS A 34 3.37 6.02 -8.69
CA CYS A 34 2.46 7.00 -8.09
C CYS A 34 3.18 7.76 -6.96
N THR A 35 3.90 8.82 -7.33
CA THR A 35 4.71 9.64 -6.42
C THR A 35 3.89 10.37 -5.34
N ASP A 36 2.57 10.44 -5.53
CA ASP A 36 1.59 11.03 -4.61
C ASP A 36 1.15 10.09 -3.48
N ILE A 37 1.59 8.82 -3.50
CA ILE A 37 1.18 7.78 -2.56
C ILE A 37 2.40 7.34 -1.75
N GLU A 38 2.37 7.58 -0.43
CA GLU A 38 3.41 7.14 0.50
C GLU A 38 2.96 5.89 1.27
N VAL A 39 3.51 4.73 0.92
CA VAL A 39 3.15 3.47 1.59
C VAL A 39 3.93 3.34 2.90
N ARG A 40 3.20 3.23 4.01
CA ARG A 40 3.79 2.97 5.33
C ARG A 40 3.35 1.61 5.83
N ILE A 41 4.30 0.68 5.87
CA ILE A 41 4.10 -0.64 6.45
C ILE A 41 4.59 -0.55 7.90
N ARG A 42 3.70 -0.83 8.85
CA ARG A 42 4.09 -1.06 10.24
C ARG A 42 3.58 -2.43 10.66
N ASP A 43 4.35 -3.07 11.52
CA ASP A 43 3.95 -4.32 12.14
C ASP A 43 2.88 -4.00 13.20
N MET A 44 1.62 -4.06 12.76
CA MET A 44 0.43 -3.79 13.56
C MET A 44 -0.51 -4.99 13.50
N GLN A 45 0.03 -6.22 13.52
CA GLN A 45 -0.80 -7.43 13.60
C GLN A 45 -1.70 -7.42 14.84
#